data_AF-A0A6M1YUE5-F1
#
_entry.id   AF-A0A6M1YUE5-F1
#
_cell.length_a   1.000
_cell.length_b   1.000
_cell.length_c   1.000
_cell.angle_alpha   90.00
_cell.angle_beta   90.00
_cell.angle_gamma   90.00
#
_symmetry.space_group_name_H-M   'P 1'
#
loop_
_entity.id
_entity.type
_entity.pdbx_description
1 polymer ?
#
loop_
_entity_poly.entity_id
_entity_poly.type
_entity_poly.pdbx_seq_one_letter_code
_entity_poly.pdbx_strand_id
1 'polypeptide(L)'
;FDIILPTYLPNLAVFKEFFITPIEKENDIQRQELLKKLIKPFILRRRKKDVLFDLPEKIEEIAYADLSNEQKHLYNEIITESKKTIMDNLKDQAKPVSYVHIFSILSKLKQICDHPSLVLKDVDRYESHESGKFELFIELLNEAKESSQKVVVFSQYLNMIEIIKKYLKKKSIGYACITGVTKKRFNEIKKFKEDPKCLVFVASLLAAGVGIDLSAGSVVIHFDRWWNPAKENQATDRVHRIGQNRGVQVFKLVTKNTIEERIHMIIERKKHLIEQTIGVDEADQIKSLSRQDLIEVLEKLQE
;
A
#
# COMPACT_ATOMS: atom_id res chain seq x y z
N PHE A 1 6.91 -5.08 24.49
CA PHE A 1 7.72 -4.62 25.62
C PHE A 1 8.59 -5.72 26.18
N ASP A 2 8.17 -6.98 26.10
CA ASP A 2 8.90 -8.17 26.56
C ASP A 2 10.39 -8.26 26.17
N ILE A 3 10.80 -7.63 25.06
CA ILE A 3 12.20 -7.56 24.61
C ILE A 3 12.98 -6.39 25.24
N ILE A 4 12.34 -5.22 25.36
CA ILE A 4 12.98 -3.95 25.74
C ILE A 4 12.90 -3.73 27.26
N LEU A 5 11.80 -4.18 27.87
CA LEU A 5 11.50 -4.18 29.30
C LEU A 5 10.81 -5.51 29.63
N PRO A 6 11.59 -6.60 29.78
CA PRO A 6 11.06 -7.89 30.21
C PRO A 6 10.26 -7.73 31.52
N THR A 7 9.18 -8.50 31.67
CA THR A 7 8.28 -8.57 32.84
C THR A 7 7.56 -7.28 33.27
N TYR A 8 7.80 -6.15 32.60
CA TYR A 8 7.11 -4.88 32.88
C TYR A 8 5.61 -4.91 32.52
N LEU A 9 5.27 -5.59 31.42
CA LEU A 9 3.87 -5.84 31.06
C LEU A 9 3.50 -7.30 31.38
N PRO A 10 2.20 -7.57 31.61
CA PRO A 10 1.71 -8.94 31.80
C PRO A 10 2.08 -9.83 30.63
N ASN A 11 2.08 -11.15 30.87
CA ASN A 11 2.25 -12.12 29.81
C ASN A 11 1.16 -11.97 28.72
N LEU A 12 1.42 -12.54 27.53
CA LEU A 12 0.56 -12.34 26.37
C LEU A 12 -0.92 -12.70 26.59
N ALA A 13 -1.21 -13.73 27.40
CA ALA A 13 -2.59 -14.15 27.68
C ALA A 13 -3.33 -13.08 28.48
N VAL A 14 -2.74 -12.65 29.60
CA VAL A 14 -3.30 -11.61 30.46
C VAL A 14 -3.33 -10.26 29.75
N PHE A 15 -2.31 -9.93 28.97
CA PHE A 15 -2.27 -8.70 28.19
C PHE A 15 -3.40 -8.64 27.15
N LYS A 16 -3.69 -9.77 26.49
CA LYS A 16 -4.79 -9.86 25.53
C LYS A 16 -6.16 -9.66 26.19
N GLU A 17 -6.37 -10.29 27.33
CA GLU A 17 -7.63 -10.19 28.06
C GLU A 17 -7.83 -8.79 28.66
N PHE A 18 -6.77 -8.20 29.23
CA PHE A 18 -6.86 -6.97 30.02
C PHE A 18 -6.74 -5.69 29.19
N PHE A 19 -6.09 -5.75 28.01
CA PHE A 19 -5.91 -4.60 27.13
C PHE A 19 -6.44 -4.83 25.72
N ILE A 20 -6.04 -5.90 25.01
CA ILE A 20 -6.38 -6.04 23.58
C ILE A 20 -7.89 -6.19 23.36
N THR A 21 -8.53 -7.16 24.02
CA THR A 21 -9.96 -7.45 23.80
C THR A 21 -10.87 -6.26 24.16
N PRO A 22 -10.73 -5.63 25.35
CA PRO A 22 -11.56 -4.49 25.71
C PRO A 22 -11.34 -3.28 24.80
N ILE A 23 -10.11 -3.02 24.37
CA ILE A 23 -9.79 -1.89 23.49
C ILE A 23 -10.33 -2.13 22.08
N GLU A 24 -10.04 -3.29 21.48
CA GLU A 24 -10.36 -3.54 20.06
C GLU A 24 -11.81 -3.92 19.80
N LYS A 25 -12.48 -4.62 20.74
CA LYS A 25 -13.85 -5.12 20.53
C LYS A 25 -14.92 -4.30 21.23
N GLU A 26 -14.60 -3.76 22.40
CA GLU A 26 -15.57 -3.09 23.28
C GLU A 26 -15.39 -1.57 23.27
N ASN A 27 -14.36 -1.06 22.58
CA ASN A 27 -13.98 0.36 22.56
C ASN A 27 -13.80 0.96 23.98
N ASP A 28 -13.19 0.20 24.89
CA ASP A 28 -12.95 0.64 26.28
C ASP A 28 -11.83 1.70 26.35
N ILE A 29 -12.25 2.96 26.47
CA ILE A 29 -11.39 4.15 26.56
C ILE A 29 -10.54 4.16 27.84
N GLN A 30 -11.02 3.59 28.95
CA GLN A 30 -10.27 3.61 30.21
C GLN A 30 -9.06 2.66 30.14
N ARG A 31 -9.25 1.49 29.56
CA ARG A 31 -8.17 0.50 29.32
C ARG A 31 -7.10 1.04 28.40
N GLN A 32 -7.55 1.73 27.36
CA GLN A 32 -6.72 2.44 26.42
C GLN A 32 -5.82 3.50 27.08
N GLU A 33 -6.39 4.42 27.87
CA GLU A 33 -5.62 5.47 28.54
C GLU A 33 -4.65 4.91 29.59
N LEU A 34 -5.03 3.82 30.28
CA LEU A 34 -4.13 3.12 31.20
C LEU A 34 -2.90 2.55 30.45
N LEU A 35 -3.12 1.85 29.34
CA LEU A 35 -2.03 1.27 28.55
C LEU A 35 -1.07 2.37 28.06
N LYS A 36 -1.62 3.47 27.57
CA LYS A 36 -0.85 4.63 27.10
C LYS A 36 0.03 5.22 28.18
N LYS A 37 -0.48 5.39 29.41
CA LYS A 37 0.32 5.86 30.56
C LYS A 37 1.48 4.92 30.88
N LEU A 38 1.26 3.61 30.81
CA LEU A 38 2.29 2.61 31.11
C LEU A 38 3.44 2.61 30.10
N ILE A 39 3.16 2.85 28.82
CA ILE A 39 4.16 2.73 27.74
C ILE A 39 4.85 4.07 27.40
N LYS A 40 4.19 5.21 27.65
CA LYS A 40 4.67 6.54 27.25
C LYS A 40 6.10 6.89 27.72
N PRO A 41 6.56 6.56 28.94
CA PRO A 41 7.90 6.92 29.40
C PRO A 41 9.04 6.27 28.60
N PHE A 42 8.75 5.19 27.88
CA PHE A 42 9.76 4.37 27.19
C PHE A 42 9.74 4.53 25.66
N ILE A 43 8.86 5.38 25.14
CA ILE A 43 8.71 5.63 23.70
C ILE A 43 9.05 7.09 23.43
N LEU A 44 10.23 7.34 22.83
CA LEU A 44 10.54 8.64 22.24
C LEU A 44 10.13 8.63 20.76
N ARG A 45 9.06 9.37 20.44
CA ARG A 45 8.53 9.53 19.08
C ARG A 45 8.52 11.01 18.71
N ARG A 46 9.03 11.36 17.53
CA ARG A 46 8.98 12.72 16.95
C ARG A 46 8.33 12.63 15.58
N ARG A 47 7.29 13.42 15.28
CA ARG A 47 6.68 13.45 13.94
C ARG A 47 7.48 14.41 13.06
N LYS A 48 7.50 14.19 11.73
CA LYS A 48 8.18 15.11 10.80
C LYS A 48 7.74 16.56 10.98
N LYS A 49 6.43 16.81 11.14
CA LYS A 49 5.87 18.14 11.42
C LYS A 49 6.35 18.77 12.74
N ASP A 50 6.77 17.94 13.71
CA ASP A 50 7.24 18.41 15.02
C ASP A 50 8.74 18.77 15.02
N VAL A 51 9.47 18.42 13.94
CA VAL A 51 10.94 18.61 13.85
C VAL A 51 11.43 19.27 12.57
N LEU A 52 10.60 19.32 11.51
CA LEU A 52 10.93 19.88 10.20
C LEU A 52 9.90 20.95 9.85
N PHE A 53 10.18 22.19 10.25
CA PHE A 53 9.28 23.34 10.05
C PHE A 53 9.24 23.83 8.59
N ASP A 54 10.24 23.48 7.78
CA ASP A 54 10.40 23.98 6.40
C ASP A 54 9.98 22.97 5.32
N LEU A 55 9.33 21.86 5.69
CA LEU A 55 8.93 20.84 4.72
C LEU A 55 7.64 21.26 4.00
N PRO A 56 7.59 21.29 2.65
CA PRO A 56 6.38 21.65 1.92
C PRO A 56 5.20 20.73 2.24
N GLU A 57 3.98 21.19 1.98
CA GLU A 57 2.77 20.40 2.23
C GLU A 57 2.76 19.07 1.47
N LYS A 58 2.16 18.05 2.09
CA LYS A 58 1.88 16.75 1.47
C LYS A 58 0.38 16.54 1.45
N ILE A 59 -0.17 16.32 0.26
CA ILE A 59 -1.58 16.03 0.04
C ILE A 59 -1.68 14.56 -0.36
N GLU A 60 -2.50 13.79 0.34
CA GLU A 60 -2.76 12.37 0.03
C GLU A 60 -4.21 12.20 -0.44
N GLU A 61 -4.38 11.61 -1.61
CA GLU A 61 -5.67 11.38 -2.25
C GLU A 61 -5.83 9.92 -2.66
N ILE A 62 -7.06 9.43 -2.55
CA ILE A 62 -7.45 8.11 -3.05
C ILE A 62 -8.05 8.31 -4.43
N ALA A 63 -7.37 7.78 -5.45
CA ALA A 63 -7.83 7.88 -6.83
C ALA A 63 -8.53 6.56 -7.20
N TYR A 64 -9.84 6.65 -7.38
CA TYR A 64 -10.66 5.47 -7.62
C TYR A 64 -10.76 5.15 -9.11
N ALA A 65 -10.44 3.91 -9.47
CA ALA A 65 -10.67 3.35 -10.81
C ALA A 65 -11.81 2.35 -10.80
N ASP A 66 -12.49 2.21 -11.92
CA ASP A 66 -13.48 1.16 -12.16
C ASP A 66 -12.83 -0.03 -12.89
N LEU A 67 -13.31 -1.25 -12.66
CA LEU A 67 -12.87 -2.41 -13.45
C LEU A 67 -13.40 -2.28 -14.89
N SER A 68 -12.56 -2.58 -15.88
CA SER A 68 -12.99 -2.82 -17.27
C SER A 68 -13.91 -4.04 -17.35
N ASN A 69 -14.60 -4.21 -18.49
CA ASN A 69 -15.48 -5.37 -18.68
C ASN A 69 -14.70 -6.70 -18.66
N GLU A 70 -13.51 -6.71 -19.26
CA GLU A 70 -12.60 -7.85 -19.23
C GLU A 70 -12.14 -8.16 -17.80
N GLN A 71 -11.72 -7.12 -17.05
CA GLN A 71 -11.32 -7.28 -15.66
C GLN A 71 -12.46 -7.84 -14.81
N LYS A 72 -13.70 -7.36 -14.99
CA LYS A 72 -14.89 -7.89 -14.29
C LYS A 72 -15.09 -9.38 -14.56
N HIS A 73 -14.96 -9.81 -15.82
CA HIS A 73 -15.10 -11.22 -16.18
C HIS A 73 -14.05 -12.08 -15.46
N LEU A 74 -12.76 -11.75 -15.60
CA LEU A 74 -11.66 -12.47 -14.96
C LEU A 74 -11.77 -12.48 -13.43
N TYR A 75 -12.16 -11.35 -12.86
CA TYR A 75 -12.30 -11.18 -11.42
C TYR A 75 -13.42 -12.09 -10.87
N ASN A 76 -14.58 -12.12 -11.53
CA ASN A 76 -15.71 -12.98 -11.15
C ASN A 76 -15.42 -14.46 -11.35
N GLU A 77 -14.68 -14.83 -12.39
CA GLU A 77 -14.24 -16.21 -12.62
C GLU A 77 -13.39 -16.72 -11.46
N ILE A 78 -12.37 -15.95 -11.06
CA ILE A 78 -11.50 -16.30 -9.91
C ILE A 78 -12.31 -16.40 -8.62
N ILE A 79 -13.25 -15.49 -8.36
CA ILE A 79 -14.10 -15.55 -7.18
C ILE A 79 -14.93 -16.82 -7.18
N THR A 80 -15.56 -17.15 -8.31
CA THR A 80 -16.45 -18.31 -8.43
C THR A 80 -15.71 -19.63 -8.22
N GLU A 81 -14.54 -19.78 -8.84
CA GLU A 81 -13.67 -20.96 -8.68
C GLU A 81 -13.20 -21.11 -7.21
N SER A 82 -12.85 -19.99 -6.59
CA SER A 82 -12.29 -19.91 -5.25
C SER A 82 -13.34 -20.07 -4.13
N LYS A 83 -14.62 -19.82 -4.44
CA LYS A 83 -15.75 -19.72 -3.50
C LYS A 83 -15.93 -20.98 -2.66
N LYS A 84 -15.97 -22.15 -3.31
CA LYS A 84 -16.30 -23.41 -2.65
C LYS A 84 -15.19 -23.85 -1.70
N THR A 85 -13.94 -23.75 -2.14
CA THR A 85 -12.77 -24.27 -1.40
C THR A 85 -12.38 -23.37 -0.22
N ILE A 86 -12.53 -22.05 -0.33
CA ILE A 86 -12.14 -21.14 0.76
C ILE A 86 -13.19 -21.09 1.87
N MET A 87 -14.48 -21.02 1.51
CA MET A 87 -15.55 -20.83 2.51
C MET A 87 -15.66 -22.01 3.47
N ASP A 88 -15.58 -23.24 2.96
CA ASP A 88 -15.65 -24.45 3.78
C ASP A 88 -14.48 -24.54 4.76
N ASN A 89 -13.32 -23.97 4.42
CA ASN A 89 -12.12 -23.96 5.27
C ASN A 89 -12.06 -22.77 6.24
N LEU A 90 -12.67 -21.62 5.91
CA LEU A 90 -12.64 -20.44 6.77
C LEU A 90 -13.67 -20.48 7.90
N LYS A 91 -14.86 -21.04 7.64
CA LYS A 91 -15.95 -21.14 8.61
C LYS A 91 -15.73 -22.23 9.65
N ASP A 92 -14.97 -23.26 9.30
CA ASP A 92 -14.57 -24.30 10.24
C ASP A 92 -13.44 -23.79 11.15
N GLN A 93 -13.78 -23.45 12.41
CA GLN A 93 -12.80 -22.97 13.39
C GLN A 93 -11.83 -24.07 13.84
N ALA A 94 -12.18 -25.35 13.64
CA ALA A 94 -11.36 -26.49 14.05
C ALA A 94 -10.28 -26.86 13.02
N LYS A 95 -10.36 -26.35 11.77
CA LYS A 95 -9.37 -26.59 10.72
C LYS A 95 -8.31 -25.49 10.64
N PRO A 96 -7.04 -25.84 10.37
CA PRO A 96 -6.00 -24.86 10.12
C PRO A 96 -6.30 -24.10 8.82
N VAL A 97 -6.28 -22.77 8.89
CA VAL A 97 -6.50 -21.90 7.72
C VAL A 97 -5.30 -22.00 6.78
N SER A 98 -5.53 -22.38 5.52
CA SER A 98 -4.50 -22.32 4.49
C SER A 98 -4.28 -20.88 4.01
N TYR A 99 -3.54 -20.11 4.82
CA TYR A 99 -3.19 -18.72 4.50
C TYR A 99 -2.51 -18.59 3.15
N VAL A 100 -1.68 -19.55 2.75
CA VAL A 100 -0.99 -19.58 1.45
C VAL A 100 -1.99 -19.56 0.29
N HIS A 101 -3.04 -20.37 0.37
CA HIS A 101 -4.06 -20.42 -0.68
C HIS A 101 -4.86 -19.12 -0.77
N ILE A 102 -5.25 -18.56 0.38
CA ILE A 102 -5.97 -17.27 0.45
C ILE A 102 -5.12 -16.14 -0.13
N PHE A 103 -3.86 -16.01 0.28
CA PHE A 103 -2.98 -14.97 -0.24
C PHE A 103 -2.71 -15.13 -1.74
N SER A 104 -2.65 -16.36 -2.25
CA SER A 104 -2.56 -16.61 -3.69
C SER A 104 -3.76 -16.04 -4.45
N ILE A 105 -4.97 -16.26 -3.95
CA ILE A 105 -6.21 -15.77 -4.57
C ILE A 105 -6.32 -14.25 -4.45
N LEU A 106 -6.07 -13.69 -3.28
CA LEU A 106 -6.00 -12.23 -3.10
C LEU A 106 -4.96 -11.60 -4.04
N SER A 107 -3.80 -12.23 -4.20
CA SER A 107 -2.79 -11.76 -5.14
C SER A 107 -3.25 -11.83 -6.59
N LYS A 108 -3.99 -12.86 -7.01
CA LYS A 108 -4.57 -12.92 -8.36
C LYS A 108 -5.60 -11.80 -8.58
N LEU A 109 -6.50 -11.59 -7.62
CA LEU A 109 -7.52 -10.55 -7.69
C LEU A 109 -6.90 -9.15 -7.79
N LYS A 110 -5.87 -8.85 -6.99
CA LYS A 110 -5.12 -7.58 -7.09
C LYS A 110 -4.38 -7.43 -8.42
N GLN A 111 -3.79 -8.51 -8.93
CA GLN A 111 -3.15 -8.48 -10.25
C GLN A 111 -4.17 -8.17 -11.36
N ILE A 112 -5.40 -8.69 -11.27
CA ILE A 112 -6.48 -8.35 -12.20
C ILE A 112 -6.84 -6.86 -12.09
N CYS A 113 -6.97 -6.33 -10.86
CA CYS A 113 -7.21 -4.89 -10.63
C CYS A 113 -6.12 -4.01 -11.25
N ASP A 114 -4.86 -4.43 -11.19
CA ASP A 114 -3.73 -3.72 -11.80
C ASP A 114 -3.77 -3.79 -13.32
N HIS A 115 -3.77 -5.01 -13.87
CA HIS A 115 -3.83 -5.23 -15.32
C HIS A 115 -4.06 -6.72 -15.65
N PRO A 116 -5.00 -7.09 -16.56
CA PRO A 116 -5.26 -8.49 -16.94
C PRO A 116 -4.00 -9.30 -17.29
N SER A 117 -3.06 -8.69 -18.03
CA SER A 117 -1.79 -9.32 -18.41
C SER A 117 -0.90 -9.82 -17.27
N LEU A 118 -1.10 -9.37 -16.04
CA LEU A 118 -0.37 -9.93 -14.89
C LEU A 118 -0.83 -11.35 -14.60
N VAL A 119 -2.14 -11.63 -14.71
CA VAL A 119 -2.71 -12.97 -14.45
C VAL A 119 -2.61 -13.87 -15.68
N LEU A 120 -2.78 -13.30 -16.88
CA LEU A 120 -2.64 -14.00 -18.16
C LEU A 120 -1.17 -14.27 -18.55
N LYS A 121 -0.23 -13.61 -17.86
CA LYS A 121 1.23 -13.75 -18.03
C LYS A 121 1.73 -13.36 -19.43
N ASP A 122 1.13 -12.33 -20.03
CA ASP A 122 1.41 -11.87 -21.38
C ASP A 122 1.73 -10.36 -21.42
N VAL A 123 2.64 -9.92 -20.56
CA VAL A 123 3.10 -8.52 -20.42
C VAL A 123 3.54 -7.86 -21.74
N ASP A 124 3.89 -8.61 -22.77
CA ASP A 124 4.17 -8.08 -24.12
C ASP A 124 2.92 -7.62 -24.89
N ARG A 125 1.75 -8.15 -24.53
CA ARG A 125 0.46 -7.86 -25.14
C ARG A 125 -0.42 -6.99 -24.23
N TYR A 126 0.16 -6.25 -23.29
CA TYR A 126 -0.63 -5.45 -22.36
C TYR A 126 -1.63 -4.50 -23.06
N GLU A 127 -1.29 -4.00 -24.26
CA GLU A 127 -2.17 -3.13 -25.05
C GLU A 127 -3.41 -3.84 -25.64
N SER A 128 -3.48 -5.17 -25.64
CA SER A 128 -4.68 -5.90 -26.06
C SER A 128 -5.71 -6.09 -24.94
N HIS A 129 -5.43 -5.56 -23.75
CA HIS A 129 -6.30 -5.68 -22.58
C HIS A 129 -6.66 -4.31 -22.02
N GLU A 130 -7.84 -4.24 -21.42
CA GLU A 130 -8.31 -3.01 -20.79
C GLU A 130 -8.08 -3.05 -19.27
N SER A 131 -7.47 -2.00 -18.71
CA SER A 131 -7.32 -1.84 -17.26
C SER A 131 -7.69 -0.43 -16.81
N GLY A 132 -8.73 -0.32 -15.98
CA GLY A 132 -9.18 0.99 -15.50
C GLY A 132 -8.15 1.71 -14.63
N LYS A 133 -7.36 0.99 -13.82
CA LYS A 133 -6.25 1.62 -13.08
C LYS A 133 -5.14 2.11 -14.01
N PHE A 134 -4.86 1.36 -15.06
CA PHE A 134 -3.81 1.73 -16.00
C PHE A 134 -4.19 2.98 -16.78
N GLU A 135 -5.46 3.11 -17.19
CA GLU A 135 -5.99 4.34 -17.78
C GLU A 135 -5.92 5.53 -16.80
N LEU A 136 -6.37 5.34 -15.55
CA LEU A 136 -6.26 6.38 -14.51
C LEU A 136 -4.79 6.79 -14.24
N PHE A 137 -3.86 5.83 -14.26
CA PHE A 137 -2.43 6.13 -14.16
C PHE A 137 -1.94 6.98 -15.33
N ILE A 138 -2.40 6.69 -16.56
CA ILE A 138 -2.06 7.46 -17.76
C ILE A 138 -2.59 8.89 -17.64
N GLU A 139 -3.82 9.09 -17.16
CA GLU A 139 -4.42 10.40 -16.91
C GLU A 139 -3.56 11.22 -15.93
N LEU A 140 -3.31 10.69 -14.73
CA LEU A 140 -2.48 11.35 -13.71
C LEU A 140 -1.05 11.63 -14.20
N LEU A 141 -0.48 10.73 -14.99
CA LEU A 141 0.85 10.92 -15.58
C LEU A 141 0.86 12.07 -16.59
N ASN A 142 -0.19 12.20 -17.40
CA ASN A 142 -0.30 13.29 -18.37
C ASN A 142 -0.48 14.64 -17.68
N GLU A 143 -1.35 14.72 -16.67
CA GLU A 143 -1.55 15.94 -15.86
C GLU A 143 -0.24 16.41 -15.20
N ALA A 144 0.50 15.48 -14.58
CA ALA A 144 1.79 15.77 -13.98
C ALA A 144 2.82 16.23 -15.03
N LYS A 145 2.82 15.62 -16.22
CA LYS A 145 3.70 15.99 -17.33
C LYS A 145 3.40 17.39 -17.86
N GLU A 146 2.13 17.74 -18.04
CA GLU A 146 1.69 19.08 -18.46
C GLU A 146 2.13 20.14 -17.45
N SER A 147 2.09 19.80 -16.17
CA SER A 147 2.56 20.63 -15.05
C SER A 147 4.09 20.60 -14.86
N SER A 148 4.84 19.92 -15.74
CA SER A 148 6.30 19.73 -15.64
C SER A 148 6.75 19.22 -14.26
N GLN A 149 5.97 18.31 -13.69
CA GLN A 149 6.23 17.65 -12.41
C GLN A 149 6.88 16.29 -12.64
N LYS A 150 7.81 15.92 -11.76
CA LYS A 150 8.42 14.59 -11.77
C LYS A 150 7.56 13.62 -10.96
N VAL A 151 7.27 12.46 -11.55
CA VAL A 151 6.38 11.44 -11.00
C VAL A 151 7.21 10.28 -10.47
N VAL A 152 6.87 9.79 -9.28
CA VAL A 152 7.40 8.56 -8.70
C VAL A 152 6.27 7.56 -8.59
N VAL A 153 6.36 6.45 -9.34
CA VAL A 153 5.36 5.38 -9.30
C VAL A 153 5.91 4.15 -8.60
N PHE A 154 5.18 3.67 -7.61
CA PHE A 154 5.47 2.45 -6.87
C PHE A 154 4.50 1.35 -7.24
N SER A 155 5.02 0.14 -7.41
CA SER A 155 4.21 -1.07 -7.53
C SER A 155 4.85 -2.23 -6.78
N GLN A 156 4.04 -3.14 -6.23
CA GLN A 156 4.56 -4.39 -5.67
C GLN A 156 4.87 -5.46 -6.72
N TYR A 157 4.26 -5.37 -7.91
CA TYR A 157 4.34 -6.40 -8.94
C TYR A 157 5.36 -6.02 -10.02
N LEU A 158 6.40 -6.85 -10.17
CA LEU A 158 7.44 -6.61 -11.17
C LEU A 158 6.89 -6.58 -12.60
N ASN A 159 5.89 -7.42 -12.90
CA ASN A 159 5.24 -7.41 -14.21
C ASN A 159 4.52 -6.09 -14.49
N MET A 160 3.92 -5.45 -13.49
CA MET A 160 3.30 -4.13 -13.65
C MET A 160 4.36 -3.05 -13.91
N ILE A 161 5.49 -3.12 -13.20
CA ILE A 161 6.64 -2.25 -13.46
C ILE A 161 7.11 -2.40 -14.92
N GLU A 162 7.18 -3.63 -15.45
CA GLU A 162 7.54 -3.86 -16.84
C GLU A 162 6.50 -3.29 -17.82
N ILE A 163 5.19 -3.40 -17.54
CA ILE A 163 4.14 -2.75 -18.34
C ILE A 163 4.34 -1.24 -18.36
N ILE A 164 4.50 -0.60 -17.20
CA ILE A 164 4.73 0.85 -17.10
C ILE A 164 5.98 1.26 -17.89
N LYS A 165 7.09 0.52 -17.76
CA LYS A 165 8.33 0.80 -18.52
C LYS A 165 8.13 0.71 -20.02
N LYS A 166 7.38 -0.28 -20.52
CA LYS A 166 7.08 -0.44 -21.94
C LYS A 166 6.25 0.74 -22.46
N TYR A 167 5.21 1.12 -21.71
CA TYR A 167 4.40 2.29 -22.03
C TYR A 167 5.23 3.57 -22.10
N LEU A 168 6.05 3.85 -21.07
CA LEU A 168 6.90 5.03 -21.03
C LEU A 168 7.89 5.06 -22.20
N LYS A 169 8.49 3.91 -22.55
CA LYS A 169 9.37 3.79 -23.72
C LYS A 169 8.63 4.08 -25.02
N LYS A 170 7.43 3.51 -25.21
CA LYS A 170 6.61 3.73 -26.41
C LYS A 170 6.20 5.20 -26.58
N LYS A 171 5.86 5.86 -25.48
CA LYS A 171 5.51 7.30 -25.45
C LYS A 171 6.72 8.23 -25.45
N SER A 172 7.94 7.69 -25.54
CA SER A 172 9.20 8.47 -25.47
C SER A 172 9.31 9.34 -24.21
N ILE A 173 8.76 8.86 -23.10
CA ILE A 173 8.85 9.52 -21.79
C ILE A 173 10.11 9.00 -21.08
N GLY A 174 11.04 9.90 -20.75
CA GLY A 174 12.26 9.53 -20.05
C GLY A 174 11.95 9.06 -18.62
N TYR A 175 12.54 7.93 -18.24
CA TYR A 175 12.35 7.35 -16.92
C TYR A 175 13.62 6.71 -16.35
N ALA A 176 13.63 6.52 -15.04
CA ALA A 176 14.61 5.74 -14.29
C ALA A 176 13.88 4.64 -13.50
N CYS A 177 14.56 3.54 -13.19
CA CYS A 177 13.92 2.41 -12.54
C CYS A 177 14.78 1.69 -11.50
N ILE A 178 14.21 1.43 -10.32
CA ILE A 178 14.83 0.58 -9.30
C ILE A 178 13.88 -0.54 -8.88
N THR A 179 14.34 -1.79 -9.03
CA THR A 179 13.71 -2.98 -8.46
C THR A 179 14.67 -3.66 -7.49
N GLY A 180 14.26 -4.80 -6.92
CA GLY A 180 15.10 -5.57 -6.01
C GLY A 180 16.46 -5.99 -6.60
N VAL A 181 16.51 -6.22 -7.92
CA VAL A 181 17.70 -6.71 -8.63
C VAL A 181 18.58 -5.60 -9.24
N THR A 182 18.18 -4.33 -9.14
CA THR A 182 18.95 -3.23 -9.72
C THR A 182 20.31 -3.08 -9.01
N LYS A 183 21.40 -3.29 -9.77
CA LYS A 183 22.78 -3.15 -9.27
C LYS A 183 23.23 -1.68 -9.19
N LYS A 184 23.01 -0.90 -10.25
CA LYS A 184 23.49 0.50 -10.36
C LYS A 184 22.46 1.52 -9.86
N ARG A 185 21.95 1.32 -8.64
CA ARG A 185 20.88 2.16 -8.05
C ARG A 185 21.23 3.65 -8.03
N PHE A 186 22.49 3.98 -7.73
CA PHE A 186 22.95 5.37 -7.71
C PHE A 186 22.79 6.08 -9.06
N ASN A 187 23.05 5.39 -10.17
CA ASN A 187 22.93 5.98 -11.51
C ASN A 187 21.48 6.31 -11.86
N GLU A 188 20.53 5.45 -11.49
CA GLU A 188 19.10 5.67 -11.70
C GLU A 188 18.59 6.86 -10.87
N ILE A 189 19.02 6.95 -9.61
CA ILE A 189 18.70 8.09 -8.74
C ILE A 189 19.29 9.38 -9.31
N LYS A 190 20.56 9.36 -9.71
CA LYS A 190 21.25 10.50 -10.32
C LYS A 190 20.55 10.95 -11.60
N LYS A 191 20.23 10.01 -12.49
CA LYS A 191 19.45 10.27 -13.71
C LYS A 191 18.12 10.95 -13.39
N PHE A 192 17.36 10.41 -12.45
CA PHE A 192 16.08 11.00 -12.06
C PHE A 192 16.20 12.40 -11.45
N LYS A 193 17.26 12.69 -10.71
CA LYS A 193 17.48 14.01 -10.14
C LYS A 193 17.94 15.02 -11.20
N GLU A 194 18.97 14.68 -11.96
CA GLU A 194 19.73 15.62 -12.77
C GLU A 194 19.23 15.74 -14.22
N ASP A 195 18.66 14.68 -14.81
CA ASP A 195 18.17 14.73 -16.19
C ASP A 195 16.76 15.36 -16.23
N PRO A 196 16.57 16.51 -16.91
CA PRO A 196 15.26 17.13 -17.07
C PRO A 196 14.31 16.29 -17.93
N LYS A 197 14.83 15.43 -18.82
CA LYS A 197 14.02 14.53 -19.66
C LYS A 197 13.53 13.32 -18.88
N CYS A 198 14.15 13.00 -17.73
CA CYS A 198 13.73 11.91 -16.87
C CYS A 198 12.57 12.36 -15.96
N LEU A 199 11.35 12.26 -16.47
CA LEU A 199 10.14 12.69 -15.78
C LEU A 199 9.59 11.66 -14.79
N VAL A 200 9.85 10.37 -15.02
CA VAL A 200 9.26 9.29 -14.21
C VAL A 200 10.31 8.45 -13.51
N PHE A 201 10.07 8.13 -12.24
CA PHE A 201 10.80 7.12 -11.49
C PHE A 201 9.88 5.92 -11.21
N VAL A 202 10.24 4.74 -11.70
CA VAL A 202 9.46 3.52 -11.47
C VAL A 202 10.19 2.66 -10.43
N ALA A 203 9.56 2.36 -9.31
CA ALA A 203 10.20 1.60 -8.24
C ALA A 203 9.33 0.44 -7.75
N SER A 204 9.98 -0.68 -7.40
CA SER A 204 9.28 -1.69 -6.62
C SER A 204 9.11 -1.22 -5.18
N LEU A 205 7.93 -1.46 -4.59
CA LEU A 205 7.63 -1.02 -3.22
C LEU A 205 8.65 -1.58 -2.21
N LEU A 206 9.11 -2.81 -2.42
CA LEU A 206 10.13 -3.44 -1.58
C LEU A 206 11.51 -2.77 -1.73
N ALA A 207 11.85 -2.25 -2.92
CA ALA A 207 13.12 -1.54 -3.12
C ALA A 207 13.14 -0.15 -2.47
N ALA A 208 11.97 0.45 -2.23
CA ALA A 208 11.82 1.74 -1.53
C ALA A 208 12.24 1.69 -0.04
N GLY A 209 12.36 0.48 0.55
CA GLY A 209 12.88 0.29 1.90
C GLY A 209 14.38 0.63 2.04
N VAL A 210 15.13 0.72 0.93
CA VAL A 210 16.60 0.79 0.94
C VAL A 210 17.11 2.19 0.58
N GLY A 211 17.07 3.13 1.52
CA GLY A 211 17.89 4.35 1.50
C GLY A 211 17.87 5.24 0.24
N ILE A 212 16.90 5.11 -0.66
CA ILE A 212 16.85 5.87 -1.91
C ILE A 212 16.36 7.31 -1.65
N ASP A 213 16.89 8.26 -2.42
CA ASP A 213 16.51 9.67 -2.33
C ASP A 213 15.82 10.10 -3.62
N LEU A 214 14.51 10.34 -3.51
CA LEU A 214 13.63 10.69 -4.61
C LEU A 214 13.00 12.07 -4.40
N SER A 215 13.64 12.95 -3.63
CA SER A 215 13.16 14.32 -3.36
C SER A 215 12.98 15.20 -4.59
N ALA A 216 13.51 14.79 -5.76
CA ALA A 216 13.25 15.46 -7.04
C ALA A 216 11.83 15.24 -7.57
N GLY A 217 11.09 14.24 -7.07
CA GLY A 217 9.70 14.00 -7.40
C GLY A 217 8.76 14.93 -6.63
N SER A 218 7.63 15.29 -7.24
CA SER A 218 6.56 16.07 -6.59
C SER A 218 5.19 15.38 -6.69
N VAL A 219 5.08 14.34 -7.51
CA VAL A 219 3.89 13.48 -7.59
C VAL A 219 4.30 12.05 -7.27
N VAL A 220 3.55 11.39 -6.40
CA VAL A 220 3.75 9.99 -6.01
C VAL A 220 2.49 9.22 -6.37
N ILE A 221 2.64 8.10 -7.09
CA ILE A 221 1.53 7.21 -7.43
C ILE A 221 1.85 5.83 -6.82
N HIS A 222 1.05 5.39 -5.85
CA HIS A 222 1.01 4.00 -5.43
C HIS A 222 0.02 3.27 -6.33
N PHE A 223 0.54 2.51 -7.30
CA PHE A 223 -0.28 1.86 -8.32
C PHE A 223 -1.17 0.76 -7.74
N ASP A 224 -0.64 0.06 -6.74
CA ASP A 224 -1.35 -1.01 -6.04
C ASP A 224 -1.29 -0.82 -4.53
N ARG A 225 -2.41 -1.10 -3.86
CA ARG A 225 -2.50 -0.97 -2.40
C ARG A 225 -1.74 -2.08 -1.72
N TRP A 226 -0.88 -1.73 -0.79
CA TRP A 226 -0.21 -2.67 0.07
C TRP A 226 -1.00 -2.86 1.38
N TRP A 227 -1.02 -4.09 1.87
CA TRP A 227 -1.72 -4.49 3.09
C TRP A 227 -1.20 -3.80 4.36
N ASN A 228 0.05 -3.33 4.30
CA ASN A 228 0.72 -2.62 5.38
C ASN A 228 0.98 -1.16 4.96
N PRO A 229 0.14 -0.20 5.38
CA PRO A 229 0.29 1.21 5.02
C PRO A 229 1.64 1.80 5.44
N ALA A 230 2.33 1.25 6.45
CA ALA A 230 3.66 1.73 6.84
C ALA A 230 4.70 1.58 5.72
N LYS A 231 4.53 0.57 4.85
CA LYS A 231 5.41 0.38 3.68
C LYS A 231 5.15 1.43 2.59
N GLU A 232 3.88 1.76 2.34
CA GLU A 232 3.50 2.86 1.43
C GLU A 232 4.02 4.20 1.97
N ASN A 233 3.78 4.49 3.26
CA ASN A 233 4.25 5.69 3.93
C ASN A 233 5.77 5.83 3.86
N GLN A 234 6.50 4.74 4.13
CA GLN A 234 7.96 4.71 4.02
C GLN A 234 8.44 4.98 2.59
N ALA A 235 7.72 4.52 1.57
CA ALA A 235 8.02 4.79 0.17
C ALA A 235 7.72 6.24 -0.20
N THR A 236 6.56 6.78 0.19
CA THR A 236 6.21 8.21 0.05
C THR A 236 7.25 9.11 0.72
N ASP A 237 7.75 8.70 1.90
CA ASP A 237 8.78 9.40 2.66
C ASP A 237 10.13 9.48 1.94
N ARG A 238 10.35 8.71 0.85
CA ARG A 238 11.54 8.87 -0.01
C ARG A 238 11.45 10.09 -0.91
N VAL A 239 10.23 10.60 -1.13
CA VAL A 239 9.92 11.79 -1.93
C VAL A 239 9.66 12.99 -1.03
N HIS A 240 8.84 12.81 0.02
CA HIS A 240 8.55 13.83 1.02
C HIS A 240 9.59 13.80 2.16
N ARG A 241 10.79 14.30 1.87
CA ARG A 241 11.93 14.34 2.80
C ARG A 241 12.70 15.64 2.71
N ILE A 242 13.58 15.85 3.68
CA ILE A 242 14.53 16.98 3.72
C ILE A 242 15.21 17.11 2.35
N GLY A 243 15.18 18.31 1.78
CA GLY A 243 15.63 18.60 0.42
C GLY A 243 14.51 18.70 -0.62
N GLN A 244 13.25 18.47 -0.23
CA GLN A 244 12.08 18.76 -1.04
C GLN A 244 11.77 20.27 -1.03
N ASN A 245 11.51 20.85 -2.21
CA ASN A 245 11.21 22.28 -2.38
C ASN A 245 9.83 22.55 -3.00
N ARG A 246 9.06 21.51 -3.32
CA ARG A 246 7.69 21.60 -3.83
C ARG A 246 6.73 20.79 -2.95
N GLY A 247 5.45 21.18 -2.94
CA GLY A 247 4.40 20.35 -2.36
C GLY A 247 4.38 18.96 -3.03
N VAL A 248 4.09 17.93 -2.25
CA VAL A 248 4.05 16.54 -2.74
C VAL A 248 2.61 16.05 -2.78
N GLN A 249 2.13 15.70 -3.98
CA GLN A 249 0.84 15.05 -4.17
C GLN A 249 1.04 13.53 -4.19
N VAL A 250 0.20 12.81 -3.46
CA VAL A 250 0.29 11.35 -3.33
C VAL A 250 -1.05 10.74 -3.71
N PHE A 251 -1.07 10.03 -4.83
CA PHE A 251 -2.23 9.27 -5.29
C PHE A 251 -2.08 7.80 -4.90
N LYS A 252 -3.07 7.26 -4.20
CA LYS A 252 -3.18 5.82 -3.95
C LYS A 252 -4.30 5.27 -4.82
N LEU A 253 -3.95 4.50 -5.84
CA LEU A 253 -4.94 3.94 -6.75
C LEU A 253 -5.72 2.82 -6.04
N VAL A 254 -7.04 2.84 -6.18
CA VAL A 254 -7.95 1.84 -5.59
C VAL A 254 -9.00 1.46 -6.62
N THR A 255 -9.20 0.17 -6.89
CA THR A 255 -10.31 -0.25 -7.75
C THR A 255 -11.61 -0.42 -6.96
N LYS A 256 -12.67 0.30 -7.37
CA LYS A 256 -14.00 0.23 -6.75
C LYS A 256 -14.64 -1.15 -6.87
N ASN A 257 -15.47 -1.51 -5.90
CA ASN A 257 -16.20 -2.78 -5.88
C ASN A 257 -15.27 -4.02 -5.92
N THR A 258 -14.06 -3.89 -5.38
CA THR A 258 -13.07 -4.99 -5.33
C THR A 258 -12.55 -5.23 -3.92
N ILE A 259 -11.70 -6.25 -3.77
CA ILE A 259 -10.96 -6.49 -2.53
C ILE A 259 -10.06 -5.31 -2.15
N GLU A 260 -9.59 -4.49 -3.10
CA GLU A 260 -8.70 -3.37 -2.78
C GLU A 260 -9.42 -2.25 -2.02
N GLU A 261 -10.62 -1.90 -2.47
CA GLU A 261 -11.47 -0.93 -1.77
C GLU A 261 -11.77 -1.39 -0.34
N ARG A 262 -12.00 -2.69 -0.14
CA ARG A 262 -12.24 -3.26 1.19
C ARG A 262 -11.01 -3.26 2.06
N ILE A 263 -9.87 -3.68 1.50
CA ILE A 263 -8.58 -3.59 2.20
C ILE A 263 -8.31 -2.15 2.61
N HIS A 264 -8.60 -1.19 1.72
CA HIS A 264 -8.48 0.22 2.03
C HIS A 264 -9.41 0.64 3.18
N MET A 265 -10.70 0.27 3.15
CA MET A 265 -11.65 0.58 4.22
C MET A 265 -11.21 -0.02 5.57
N ILE A 266 -10.71 -1.26 5.59
CA ILE A 266 -10.19 -1.89 6.80
C ILE A 266 -8.96 -1.13 7.32
N ILE A 267 -8.05 -0.72 6.42
CA ILE A 267 -6.88 0.07 6.76
C ILE A 267 -7.29 1.41 7.38
N GLU A 268 -8.24 2.14 6.79
CA GLU A 268 -8.70 3.42 7.32
C GLU A 268 -9.44 3.27 8.66
N ARG A 269 -10.29 2.25 8.79
CA ARG A 269 -10.96 1.95 10.07
C ARG A 269 -9.96 1.71 11.18
N LYS A 270 -8.95 0.87 10.91
CA LYS A 270 -7.89 0.57 11.89
C LYS A 270 -7.04 1.81 12.19
N LYS A 271 -6.70 2.60 11.18
CA LYS A 271 -5.95 3.85 11.36
C LYS A 271 -6.71 4.81 12.28
N HIS A 272 -8.02 4.96 12.09
CA HIS A 272 -8.85 5.81 12.93
C HIS A 272 -8.95 5.30 14.38
N LEU A 273 -9.10 3.98 14.56
CA LEU A 273 -9.10 3.37 15.89
C LEU A 273 -7.77 3.60 16.63
N ILE A 274 -6.64 3.56 15.93
CA ILE A 274 -5.31 3.84 16.51
C ILE A 274 -5.13 5.35 16.76
N GLU A 275 -5.64 6.19 15.84
CA GLU A 275 -6.07 7.59 16.01
C GLU A 275 -6.50 7.91 17.45
N GLN A 276 -7.62 7.26 17.81
CA GLN A 276 -8.39 7.47 19.04
C GLN A 276 -7.76 6.76 20.25
N THR A 277 -7.53 5.46 20.11
CA THR A 277 -6.34 4.71 20.54
C THR A 277 -5.39 5.40 21.50
N ILE A 278 -4.44 6.07 20.87
CA ILE A 278 -3.20 6.44 21.53
C ILE A 278 -3.07 7.96 21.50
N GLY A 279 -4.01 8.77 20.99
CA GLY A 279 -3.73 10.20 20.73
C GLY A 279 -2.42 10.37 19.93
N VAL A 280 -2.10 9.37 19.12
CA VAL A 280 -0.86 9.20 18.36
C VAL A 280 -1.28 8.73 16.99
N ASP A 281 -0.94 9.52 15.96
CA ASP A 281 -1.22 9.15 14.58
C ASP A 281 -0.39 7.92 14.20
N GLU A 282 -1.04 6.78 14.07
CA GLU A 282 -0.41 5.53 13.62
C GLU A 282 -1.30 4.75 12.65
N ALA A 283 -1.28 5.19 11.40
CA ALA A 283 -1.47 4.26 10.27
C ALA A 283 -0.41 3.12 10.31
N ASP A 284 0.76 3.36 10.93
CA ASP A 284 1.93 2.48 10.87
C ASP A 284 1.86 1.20 11.73
N GLN A 285 0.86 1.05 12.61
CA GLN A 285 0.70 -0.17 13.43
C GLN A 285 -0.07 -1.30 12.72
N ILE A 286 -0.64 -1.06 11.54
CA ILE A 286 -1.30 -2.10 10.75
C ILE A 286 -0.23 -2.96 10.08
N LYS A 287 0.31 -3.92 10.84
CA LYS A 287 1.38 -4.82 10.36
C LYS A 287 0.86 -5.89 9.40
N SER A 288 -0.37 -6.35 9.59
CA SER A 288 -1.03 -7.40 8.77
C SER A 288 -2.55 -7.43 8.98
N LEU A 289 -3.26 -8.07 8.05
CA LEU A 289 -4.68 -8.43 8.18
C LEU A 289 -4.83 -9.63 9.15
N SER A 290 -5.80 -9.58 10.05
CA SER A 290 -6.19 -10.67 10.95
C SER A 290 -7.04 -11.72 10.21
N ARG A 291 -7.29 -12.88 10.84
CA ARG A 291 -8.23 -13.89 10.30
C ARG A 291 -9.61 -13.27 10.05
N GLN A 292 -10.08 -12.41 10.96
CA GLN A 292 -11.38 -11.74 10.83
C GLN A 292 -11.39 -10.76 9.65
N ASP A 293 -10.31 -10.00 9.45
CA ASP A 293 -10.21 -9.08 8.31
C ASP A 293 -10.22 -9.86 6.98
N LEU A 294 -9.55 -11.02 6.92
CA LEU A 294 -9.58 -11.87 5.72
C LEU A 294 -10.97 -12.41 5.43
N ILE A 295 -11.71 -12.82 6.48
CA ILE A 295 -13.10 -13.23 6.36
C ILE A 295 -13.95 -12.06 5.84
N GLU A 296 -13.83 -10.87 6.42
CA GLU A 296 -14.56 -9.67 6.00
C GLU A 296 -14.29 -9.29 4.54
N VAL A 297 -13.03 -9.32 4.10
CA VAL A 297 -12.64 -9.05 2.71
C VAL A 297 -13.34 -10.03 1.75
N LEU A 298 -13.46 -11.29 2.13
CA LEU A 298 -13.97 -12.38 1.29
C LEU A 298 -15.50 -12.56 1.37
N GLU A 299 -16.12 -12.28 2.51
CA GLU A 299 -17.57 -12.49 2.73
C GLU A 299 -18.42 -11.55 1.89
N LYS A 300 -18.03 -10.27 1.78
CA LYS A 300 -18.80 -9.34 0.96
C LYS A 300 -18.64 -9.58 -0.55
N LEU A 301 -17.79 -10.52 -1.02
CA LEU A 301 -17.64 -10.82 -2.46
C LEU A 301 -18.88 -11.57 -3.01
N GLN A 302 -19.95 -11.60 -2.21
CA GLN A 302 -21.16 -12.39 -2.35
C GLN A 302 -22.37 -11.53 -2.74
N GLU A 303 -22.28 -10.21 -2.62
CA GLU A 303 -23.29 -9.22 -3.03
C GLU A 303 -22.84 -8.50 -4.31
#